data_AF-A0A512MHC2-F1
#
_entry.id   AF-A0A512MHC2-F1
#
_cell.length_a   1.000
_cell.length_b   1.000
_cell.length_c   1.000
_cell.angle_alpha   90.00
_cell.angle_beta   90.00
_cell.angle_gamma   90.00
#
_symmetry.space_group_name_H-M   'P 1'
#
loop_
_entity.id
_entity.type
_entity.pdbx_description
1 polymer ?
#
loop_
_entity_poly.entity_id
_entity_poly.type
_entity_poly.pdbx_seq_one_letter_code
_entity_poly.pdbx_strand_id
1 'polypeptide(L)'
;MESHQVIRAALDQVHVKEVAEKMGISLSLLYKWGEEGAGSSGTSNPLDRVQDLYEHTQSDALVQWLCNKADGYFVKNPPTTKRPGREVMPATQQIVQQFADLLAAISHAASDNCISREEAKHIRHEWDELKRLTERFVKWCEQEDFLHLAEDLKVNRVGMKEDKD
;
A
#
# COMPACT_ATOMS: atom_id res chain seq x y z
N MET A 1 -13.68 -2.29 1.24
CA MET A 1 -14.09 -3.24 2.30
C MET A 1 -14.21 -2.42 3.56
N GLU A 2 -15.41 -2.38 4.14
CA GLU A 2 -15.68 -1.60 5.34
C GLU A 2 -15.08 -2.27 6.58
N SER A 3 -14.76 -1.50 7.62
CA SER A 3 -14.12 -1.98 8.85
C SER A 3 -14.85 -3.17 9.51
N HIS A 4 -16.17 -3.10 9.61
CA HIS A 4 -17.02 -4.17 10.17
C HIS A 4 -16.94 -5.47 9.35
N GLN A 5 -16.78 -5.37 8.02
CA GLN A 5 -16.63 -6.54 7.14
C GLN A 5 -15.28 -7.22 7.37
N VAL A 6 -14.21 -6.44 7.59
CA VAL A 6 -12.88 -6.98 7.93
C VAL A 6 -12.96 -7.77 9.24
N ILE A 7 -13.60 -7.19 10.26
CA ILE A 7 -13.73 -7.82 11.58
C ILE A 7 -14.56 -9.09 11.47
N ARG A 8 -15.70 -9.04 10.79
CA ARG A 8 -16.54 -10.22 10.57
C ARG A 8 -15.78 -11.36 9.89
N ALA A 9 -15.07 -11.05 8.80
CA ALA A 9 -14.28 -12.04 8.07
C ALA A 9 -13.15 -12.65 8.93
N ALA A 10 -12.56 -11.88 9.85
CA ALA A 10 -11.57 -12.38 10.80
C ALA A 10 -12.20 -13.28 11.88
N LEU A 11 -13.38 -12.92 12.39
CA LEU A 11 -14.11 -13.71 13.39
C LEU A 11 -14.61 -15.05 12.83
N ASP A 12 -14.97 -15.10 11.55
CA ASP A 12 -15.43 -16.33 10.88
C ASP A 12 -14.32 -17.41 10.77
N GLN A 13 -13.05 -17.03 10.96
CA GLN A 13 -11.91 -17.95 10.84
C GLN A 13 -11.44 -18.52 12.18
N VAL A 14 -12.03 -18.08 13.29
CA VAL A 14 -11.54 -18.36 14.65
C VAL A 14 -12.67 -18.75 15.59
N HIS A 15 -12.32 -19.36 16.72
CA HIS A 15 -13.28 -19.63 17.78
C HIS A 15 -13.56 -18.35 18.57
N VAL A 16 -14.61 -17.61 18.18
CA VAL A 16 -14.95 -16.27 18.68
C VAL A 16 -14.99 -16.16 20.21
N LYS A 17 -15.46 -17.20 20.91
CA LYS A 17 -15.50 -17.23 22.39
C LYS A 17 -14.10 -17.17 23.01
N GLU A 18 -13.13 -17.88 22.43
CA GLU A 18 -11.74 -17.86 22.91
C GLU A 18 -11.10 -16.50 22.67
N VAL A 19 -11.41 -15.86 21.55
CA VAL A 19 -10.94 -14.51 21.24
C VAL A 19 -11.49 -13.50 22.23
N ALA A 20 -12.78 -13.55 22.54
CA ALA A 20 -13.41 -12.66 23.53
C ALA A 20 -12.77 -12.80 24.91
N GLU A 21 -12.52 -14.03 25.36
CA GLU A 21 -11.84 -14.33 26.63
C GLU A 21 -10.41 -13.78 26.66
N LYS A 22 -9.61 -14.03 25.60
CA LYS A 22 -8.24 -13.51 25.49
C LYS A 22 -8.18 -11.99 25.42
N MET A 23 -9.16 -11.36 24.77
CA MET A 23 -9.26 -9.90 24.66
C MET A 23 -9.88 -9.25 25.91
N GLY A 24 -10.41 -10.02 26.86
CA GLY A 24 -11.04 -9.50 28.07
C GLY A 24 -12.32 -8.71 27.80
N ILE A 25 -13.06 -9.04 26.74
CA ILE A 25 -14.29 -8.36 26.32
C ILE A 25 -15.46 -9.34 26.24
N SER A 26 -16.69 -8.82 26.26
CA SER A 26 -17.87 -9.67 26.11
C SER A 26 -18.02 -10.18 24.68
N LEU A 27 -18.53 -11.41 24.54
CA LEU A 27 -18.83 -12.00 23.23
C LEU A 27 -19.80 -11.13 22.42
N SER A 28 -20.79 -10.52 23.09
CA SER A 28 -21.73 -9.59 22.47
C SER A 28 -21.05 -8.35 21.91
N LEU A 29 -20.05 -7.79 22.59
CA LEU A 29 -19.29 -6.64 22.08
C LEU A 29 -18.46 -7.02 20.85
N LEU A 30 -17.85 -8.21 20.87
CA LEU A 30 -17.04 -8.71 19.75
C LEU A 30 -17.89 -8.92 18.48
N TYR A 31 -19.09 -9.49 18.60
CA TYR A 31 -20.02 -9.59 17.46
C TYR A 31 -20.49 -8.21 16.98
N LYS A 32 -20.79 -7.29 17.91
CA LYS A 32 -21.23 -5.95 17.57
C LYS A 32 -20.20 -5.17 16.74
N TRP A 33 -18.90 -5.46 16.90
CA TRP A 33 -17.86 -4.87 16.05
C TRP A 33 -17.90 -5.33 14.58
N GLY A 34 -18.48 -6.51 14.30
CA GLY A 34 -18.69 -7.02 12.95
C GLY A 34 -20.02 -6.61 12.31
N GLU A 35 -20.84 -5.84 13.02
CA GLU A 35 -22.13 -5.34 12.54
C GLU A 35 -21.99 -3.94 11.90
N GLU A 36 -22.85 -3.67 10.93
CA GLU A 36 -22.92 -2.37 10.26
C GLU A 36 -23.44 -1.28 11.23
N GLY A 37 -22.85 -0.09 11.20
CA GLY A 37 -23.30 1.05 12.03
C GLY A 37 -22.71 1.12 13.46
N ALA A 38 -21.78 0.21 13.81
CA ALA A 38 -21.10 0.21 15.12
C ALA A 38 -20.37 1.53 15.46
N GLY A 39 -20.02 2.36 14.46
CA GLY A 39 -19.26 3.60 14.59
C GLY A 39 -20.02 4.87 15.04
N SER A 40 -21.35 4.84 15.19
CA SER A 40 -22.13 6.10 15.37
C SER A 40 -22.35 6.57 16.82
N SER A 41 -22.14 5.74 17.85
CA SER A 41 -22.03 6.19 19.25
C SER A 41 -21.81 5.01 20.19
N GLY A 42 -20.71 5.04 20.96
CA GLY A 42 -20.48 4.17 22.12
C GLY A 42 -19.90 2.78 21.83
N THR A 43 -19.89 2.30 20.58
CA THR A 43 -19.37 0.97 20.23
C THR A 43 -18.51 0.94 18.97
N SER A 44 -17.78 2.02 18.68
CA SER A 44 -16.83 2.03 17.55
C SER A 44 -15.91 0.83 17.64
N ASN A 45 -15.81 0.13 16.51
CA ASN A 45 -14.95 -1.02 16.41
C ASN A 45 -13.47 -0.57 16.45
N PRO A 46 -12.53 -1.46 16.78
CA PRO A 46 -11.13 -1.08 16.94
C PRO A 46 -10.50 -0.53 15.65
N LEU A 47 -10.94 -0.98 14.47
CA LEU A 47 -10.41 -0.48 13.20
C LEU A 47 -10.86 0.96 12.95
N ASP A 48 -12.13 1.30 13.23
CA ASP A 48 -12.66 2.66 13.14
C ASP A 48 -11.85 3.60 14.03
N ARG A 49 -11.56 3.20 15.27
CA ARG A 49 -10.77 4.05 16.19
C ARG A 49 -9.35 4.30 15.71
N VAL A 50 -8.72 3.31 15.08
CA VAL A 50 -7.38 3.46 14.49
C VAL A 50 -7.45 4.35 13.25
N GLN A 51 -8.52 4.24 12.44
CA GLN A 51 -8.78 5.13 11.32
C GLN A 51 -8.96 6.57 11.81
N ASP A 52 -9.83 6.83 12.79
CA ASP A 52 -10.04 8.17 13.39
C ASP A 52 -8.72 8.76 13.88
N LEU A 53 -7.91 7.96 14.58
CA LEU A 53 -6.60 8.38 15.07
C LEU A 53 -5.65 8.72 13.91
N TYR A 54 -5.65 7.92 12.85
CA TYR A 54 -4.86 8.20 11.65
C TYR A 54 -5.35 9.47 10.94
N GLU A 55 -6.66 9.69 10.81
CA GLU A 55 -7.23 10.87 10.17
C GLU A 55 -6.83 12.16 10.90
N HIS A 56 -6.80 12.13 12.23
CA HIS A 56 -6.40 13.29 13.04
C HIS A 56 -4.88 13.50 13.15
N THR A 57 -4.07 12.46 12.97
CA THR A 57 -2.60 12.55 13.12
C THR A 57 -1.84 12.57 11.81
N GLN A 58 -2.43 12.04 10.73
CA GLN A 58 -1.80 11.79 9.42
C GLN A 58 -0.45 11.06 9.52
N SER A 59 -0.25 10.27 10.58
CA SER A 59 1.01 9.62 10.88
C SER A 59 1.04 8.18 10.34
N ASP A 60 1.82 7.96 9.28
CA ASP A 60 2.02 6.64 8.68
C ASP A 60 2.64 5.63 9.68
N ALA A 61 3.26 6.11 10.76
CA ALA A 61 3.82 5.26 11.82
C ALA A 61 2.77 4.37 12.50
N LEU A 62 1.51 4.81 12.58
CA LEU A 62 0.42 4.03 13.16
C LEU A 62 0.14 2.77 12.33
N VAL A 63 0.00 2.94 11.02
CA VAL A 63 -0.25 1.85 10.07
C VAL A 63 0.98 0.94 9.98
N GLN A 64 2.17 1.54 9.90
CA GLN A 64 3.43 0.81 9.85
C GLN A 64 3.63 -0.08 11.08
N TRP A 65 3.30 0.43 12.28
CA TRP A 65 3.40 -0.35 13.52
C TRP A 65 2.49 -1.58 13.48
N LEU A 66 1.25 -1.43 13.00
CA LEU A 66 0.30 -2.53 12.89
C LEU A 66 0.77 -3.58 11.87
N CYS A 67 1.27 -3.15 10.71
CA CYS A 67 1.83 -4.05 9.70
C CYS A 67 3.04 -4.84 10.25
N ASN A 68 3.94 -4.18 10.98
CA ASN A 68 5.10 -4.85 11.57
C ASN A 68 4.70 -5.93 12.60
N LYS A 69 3.53 -5.82 13.26
CA LYS A 69 3.01 -6.86 14.16
C LYS A 69 2.52 -8.12 13.45
N ALA A 70 2.24 -8.01 12.16
CA ALA A 70 1.86 -9.12 11.29
C ALA A 70 3.03 -9.59 10.40
N ASP A 71 4.28 -9.27 10.78
CA ASP A 71 5.49 -9.49 9.97
C ASP A 71 5.39 -8.88 8.54
N GLY A 72 4.53 -7.86 8.39
CA GLY A 72 4.31 -7.12 7.17
C GLY A 72 4.96 -5.74 7.19
N TYR A 73 4.83 -5.01 6.09
CA TYR A 73 5.32 -3.64 5.95
C TYR A 73 4.34 -2.81 5.12
N PHE A 74 3.99 -1.62 5.58
CA PHE A 74 3.09 -0.75 4.83
C PHE A 74 3.86 0.05 3.79
N VAL A 75 3.49 -0.09 2.53
CA VAL A 75 4.00 0.76 1.45
C VAL A 75 2.89 1.72 1.07
N LYS A 76 3.11 3.01 1.35
CA LYS A 76 2.13 4.03 1.03
C LYS A 76 2.02 4.19 -0.47
N ASN A 77 0.79 4.12 -0.96
CA ASN A 77 0.50 4.40 -2.36
C ASN A 77 1.03 5.78 -2.74
N PRO A 78 1.57 5.93 -3.96
CA PRO A 78 2.06 7.22 -4.41
C PRO A 78 0.90 8.22 -4.54
N PRO A 79 1.14 9.52 -4.27
CA PRO A 79 0.11 10.54 -4.41
C PRO A 79 -0.37 10.59 -5.86
N THR A 80 -1.67 10.46 -6.07
CA THR A 80 -2.33 10.50 -7.38
C THR A 80 -2.56 11.93 -7.89
N THR A 81 -1.82 12.92 -7.36
CA THR A 81 -2.01 14.36 -7.64
C THR A 81 -1.58 14.80 -9.04
N LYS A 82 -1.21 13.88 -9.94
CA LYS A 82 -0.96 14.18 -11.35
C LYS A 82 -2.13 13.65 -12.18
N ARG A 83 -2.67 14.54 -13.02
CA ARG A 83 -3.80 14.29 -13.94
C ARG A 83 -3.65 12.93 -14.64
N PRO A 84 -4.73 12.15 -14.79
CA PRO A 84 -4.71 10.97 -15.65
C PRO A 84 -4.36 11.43 -17.07
N GLY A 85 -3.43 10.73 -17.71
CA GLY A 85 -2.96 11.08 -19.06
C GLY A 85 -1.55 11.68 -19.12
N ARG A 86 -0.61 11.26 -18.26
CA ARG A 86 0.81 11.27 -18.63
C ARG A 86 1.54 10.12 -17.95
N GLU A 87 2.18 9.30 -18.79
CA GLU A 87 3.27 8.37 -18.47
C GLU A 87 2.90 6.91 -18.13
N VAL A 88 2.32 6.19 -19.10
CA VAL A 88 2.28 4.72 -19.03
C VAL A 88 3.47 4.06 -19.76
N MET A 89 4.09 4.74 -20.73
CA MET A 89 5.31 4.23 -21.38
C MET A 89 6.60 4.33 -20.54
N PRO A 90 6.81 5.33 -19.66
CA PRO A 90 7.96 5.34 -18.75
C PRO A 90 7.86 4.28 -17.64
N ALA A 91 6.67 3.79 -17.31
CA ALA A 91 6.45 2.94 -16.14
C ALA A 91 7.21 1.61 -16.21
N THR A 92 7.23 0.93 -17.37
CA THR A 92 7.93 -0.36 -17.50
C THR A 92 9.44 -0.22 -17.47
N GLN A 93 10.00 0.77 -18.18
CA GLN A 93 11.44 1.04 -18.18
C GLN A 93 11.91 1.49 -16.79
N GLN A 94 11.11 2.31 -16.09
CA GLN A 94 11.37 2.70 -14.71
C GLN A 94 11.32 1.52 -13.75
N ILE A 95 10.35 0.59 -13.89
CA ILE A 95 10.31 -0.64 -13.08
C ILE A 95 11.56 -1.50 -13.31
N VAL A 96 11.97 -1.67 -14.57
CA VAL A 96 13.19 -2.45 -14.90
C VAL A 96 14.43 -1.78 -14.33
N GLN A 97 14.55 -0.45 -14.42
CA GLN A 97 15.67 0.29 -13.85
C GLN A 97 15.71 0.17 -12.32
N GLN A 98 14.57 0.34 -11.64
CA GLN A 98 14.46 0.22 -10.19
C GLN A 98 14.77 -1.21 -9.70
N PHE A 99 14.39 -2.22 -10.49
CA PHE A 99 14.79 -3.60 -10.22
C PHE A 99 16.31 -3.81 -10.39
N ALA A 100 16.91 -3.19 -11.42
CA ALA A 100 18.36 -3.22 -11.62
C ALA A 100 19.11 -2.51 -10.48
N ASP A 101 18.60 -1.38 -10.00
CA ASP A 101 19.17 -0.61 -8.89
C ASP A 101 19.10 -1.41 -7.58
N LEU A 102 17.99 -2.09 -7.31
CA LEU A 102 17.85 -3.02 -6.18
C LEU A 102 18.85 -4.18 -6.26
N LEU A 103 18.98 -4.81 -7.43
CA LEU A 103 19.95 -5.90 -7.63
C LEU A 103 21.39 -5.41 -7.46
N ALA A 104 21.70 -4.19 -7.90
CA ALA A 104 23.00 -3.57 -7.69
C ALA A 104 23.27 -3.31 -6.21
N ALA A 105 22.29 -2.80 -5.46
CA ALA A 105 22.40 -2.58 -4.00
C ALA A 105 22.62 -3.91 -3.24
N ILE A 106 21.89 -4.98 -3.61
CA ILE A 106 22.08 -6.32 -3.02
C ILE A 106 23.45 -6.88 -3.37
N SER A 107 23.87 -6.75 -4.63
CA SER A 107 25.17 -7.24 -5.10
C SER A 107 26.33 -6.52 -4.41
N HIS A 108 26.22 -5.20 -4.23
CA HIS A 108 27.19 -4.40 -3.49
C HIS A 108 27.29 -4.83 -2.03
N ALA A 109 26.15 -4.96 -1.33
CA ALA A 109 26.11 -5.37 0.07
C ALA A 109 26.50 -6.85 0.30
N ALA A 110 26.46 -7.68 -0.74
CA ALA A 110 26.93 -9.06 -0.69
C ALA A 110 28.44 -9.18 -1.03
N SER A 111 29.04 -8.16 -1.64
CA SER A 111 30.42 -8.20 -2.14
C SER A 111 31.47 -8.19 -1.03
N ASP A 112 31.16 -7.60 0.13
CA ASP A 112 32.01 -7.54 1.31
C ASP A 112 31.65 -8.60 2.37
N ASN A 113 30.68 -9.46 2.06
CA ASN A 113 30.18 -10.53 2.92
C ASN A 113 29.67 -10.06 4.31
N CYS A 114 29.39 -8.76 4.47
CA CYS A 114 29.03 -8.12 5.73
C CYS A 114 28.00 -7.02 5.50
N ILE A 115 26.71 -7.36 5.56
CA ILE A 115 25.63 -6.38 5.39
C ILE A 115 25.58 -5.43 6.60
N SER A 116 25.96 -4.18 6.40
CA SER A 116 25.84 -3.11 7.40
C SER A 116 24.38 -2.71 7.65
N ARG A 117 24.11 -2.01 8.77
CA ARG A 117 22.75 -1.51 9.05
C ARG A 117 22.30 -0.47 8.03
N GLU A 118 23.23 0.31 7.51
CA GLU A 118 23.03 1.34 6.50
C GLU A 118 22.66 0.71 5.15
N GLU A 119 23.34 -0.37 4.75
CA GLU A 119 23.02 -1.12 3.53
C GLU A 119 21.68 -1.85 3.63
N ALA A 120 21.39 -2.46 4.78
CA ALA A 120 20.08 -3.07 5.00
C ALA A 120 18.93 -2.05 4.90
N LYS A 121 19.14 -0.82 5.39
CA LYS A 121 18.19 0.28 5.22
C LYS A 121 18.08 0.72 3.76
N HIS A 122 19.19 0.80 3.05
CA HIS A 122 19.20 1.19 1.64
C HIS A 122 18.48 0.15 0.76
N ILE A 123 18.76 -1.15 0.93
CA ILE A 123 18.05 -2.23 0.24
C ILE A 123 16.54 -2.19 0.56
N ARG A 124 16.17 -1.94 1.82
CA ARG A 124 14.75 -1.77 2.20
C ARG A 124 14.12 -0.58 1.46
N HIS A 125 14.83 0.53 1.34
CA HIS A 125 14.35 1.73 0.64
C HIS A 125 14.10 1.44 -0.85
N GLU A 126 15.07 0.87 -1.56
CA GLU A 126 14.93 0.52 -2.98
C GLU A 126 13.80 -0.49 -3.21
N TRP A 127 13.67 -1.48 -2.32
CA TRP A 127 12.55 -2.43 -2.36
C TRP A 127 11.18 -1.78 -2.15
N ASP A 128 11.09 -0.81 -1.24
CA ASP A 128 9.85 -0.09 -0.98
C ASP A 128 9.43 0.79 -2.18
N GLU A 129 10.38 1.44 -2.85
CA GLU A 129 10.10 2.26 -4.03
C GLU A 129 9.67 1.39 -5.23
N LEU A 130 10.33 0.25 -5.45
CA LEU A 130 9.90 -0.70 -6.48
C LEU A 130 8.46 -1.20 -6.25
N LYS A 131 8.11 -1.58 -5.01
CA LYS A 131 6.74 -1.98 -4.66
C LYS A 131 5.75 -0.85 -4.91
N ARG A 132 6.09 0.38 -4.51
CA ARG A 132 5.24 1.56 -4.68
C ARG A 132 4.97 1.90 -6.15
N LEU A 133 5.98 1.79 -7.00
CA LEU A 133 5.85 2.01 -8.44
C LEU A 133 4.99 0.93 -9.10
N THR A 134 5.20 -0.33 -8.71
CA THR A 134 4.41 -1.46 -9.23
C THR A 134 2.95 -1.37 -8.79
N GLU A 135 2.69 -1.00 -7.53
CA GLU A 135 1.33 -0.80 -7.01
C GLU A 135 0.59 0.33 -7.74
N ARG A 136 1.29 1.41 -8.10
CA ARG A 136 0.72 2.49 -8.94
C ARG A 136 0.23 1.95 -10.28
N PHE A 137 1.04 1.12 -10.92
CA PHE A 137 0.70 0.52 -12.21
C PHE A 137 -0.53 -0.39 -12.09
N VAL A 138 -0.59 -1.25 -11.06
CA VAL A 138 -1.76 -2.11 -10.80
C VAL A 138 -3.02 -1.30 -10.56
N LYS A 139 -2.94 -0.22 -9.75
CA LYS A 139 -4.08 0.67 -9.49
C LYS A 139 -4.62 1.32 -10.76
N TRP A 140 -3.76 1.69 -11.71
CA TRP A 140 -4.21 2.20 -13.01
C TRP A 140 -4.93 1.15 -13.84
N CYS A 141 -4.45 -0.10 -13.82
CA CYS A 141 -5.15 -1.20 -14.48
C CYS A 141 -6.53 -1.46 -13.85
N GLU A 142 -6.66 -1.39 -12.53
CA GLU A 142 -7.92 -1.56 -11.80
C GLU A 142 -8.94 -0.44 -12.07
N GLN A 143 -8.47 0.76 -12.47
CA GLN A 143 -9.32 1.93 -12.73
C GLN A 143 -9.90 1.99 -14.16
N GLU A 144 -9.68 0.96 -14.99
CA GLU A 144 -10.14 0.89 -16.40
C GLU A 144 -9.74 2.11 -17.26
N ASP A 145 -8.69 2.84 -16.89
CA ASP A 145 -8.29 4.07 -17.57
C ASP A 145 -7.44 3.80 -18.83
N PHE A 146 -7.86 2.83 -19.64
CA PHE A 146 -7.24 2.48 -20.93
C PHE A 146 -7.62 3.45 -22.06
N LEU A 147 -8.66 4.26 -21.88
CA LEU A 147 -9.08 5.27 -22.87
C LEU A 147 -8.13 6.47 -22.92
N HIS A 148 -7.65 6.94 -21.76
CA HIS A 148 -6.62 7.98 -21.72
C HIS A 148 -5.24 7.45 -22.16
N LEU A 149 -5.01 6.13 -22.07
CA LEU A 149 -3.82 5.48 -22.59
C LEU A 149 -3.70 5.63 -24.12
N ALA A 150 -4.80 5.47 -24.84
CA ALA A 150 -4.82 5.49 -26.31
C ALA A 150 -4.71 6.91 -26.91
N GLU A 151 -5.23 7.92 -26.21
CA GLU A 151 -5.12 9.32 -26.64
C GLU A 151 -3.71 9.88 -26.40
N ASP A 152 -3.06 9.52 -25.28
CA ASP A 152 -1.65 9.84 -25.02
C ASP A 152 -0.70 9.23 -26.05
N LEU A 153 -1.01 8.03 -26.56
CA LEU A 153 -0.24 7.36 -27.60
C LEU A 153 -0.22 8.13 -28.94
N LYS A 154 -1.23 8.95 -29.23
CA LYS A 154 -1.27 9.77 -30.45
C LYS A 154 -0.50 11.08 -30.30
N VAL A 155 -0.54 11.72 -29.14
CA VAL A 155 0.08 13.04 -28.91
C VAL A 155 1.62 12.96 -28.94
N ASN A 156 2.21 11.90 -28.37
CA ASN A 156 3.68 11.73 -28.36
C ASN A 156 4.30 11.37 -29.72
N ARG A 157 3.51 10.92 -30.71
CA ARG A 157 4.01 10.73 -32.09
C ARG A 157 4.14 12.03 -32.88
N VAL A 158 3.41 13.08 -32.48
CA VAL A 158 3.44 14.38 -33.15
C VAL A 158 4.61 15.22 -32.61
N GLY A 159 4.87 15.18 -31.30
CA GLY A 159 5.98 15.92 -30.68
C GLY A 159 7.40 15.47 -31.04
N MET A 160 7.59 14.24 -31.53
CA MET A 160 8.90 13.75 -32.03
C MET A 160 9.21 14.13 -33.49
N LYS A 161 8.26 14.75 -34.21
CA LYS A 161 8.44 15.15 -35.61
C LYS A 161 8.73 16.63 -35.83
N GLU A 162 8.58 17.49 -34.83
CA GLU A 162 8.71 18.95 -35.00
C GLU A 162 10.05 19.53 -34.53
N ASP A 163 10.96 18.74 -33.95
CA ASP A 163 12.31 19.20 -33.52
C ASP A 163 13.44 18.86 -34.50
N LYS A 164 13.10 18.73 -35.79
CA LYS A 164 14.09 18.69 -36.87
C LYS A 164 13.63 19.55 -38.04
N ASP A 165 13.89 20.85 -37.92
CA ASP A 165 14.33 21.72 -39.02
C ASP A 165 14.96 23.00 -38.45
#